data_AF-K8XSL2-F1
#
_entry.id   AF-K8XSL2-F1
#
_cell.length_a   1.000
_cell.length_b   1.000
_cell.length_c   1.000
_cell.angle_alpha   90.00
_cell.angle_beta   90.00
_cell.angle_gamma   90.00
#
_symmetry.space_group_name_H-M   'P 1'
#
loop_
_entity.id
_entity.type
_entity.pdbx_description
1 polymer ?
#
loop_
_entity_poly.entity_id
_entity_poly.type
_entity_poly.pdbx_seq_one_letter_code
_entity_poly.pdbx_strand_id
1 'polypeptide(L)'
;MVLSRLDERASTRLAYEQLLIDCDRLAARLLDDVAAARRADDLNRHTTLVRTVLARESHQRQRRGVRLLDEQRERFQRRRRDPGTPR
;
A
#
# COMPACT_ATOMS: atom_id res chain seq x y z
N MET A 1 14.94 -18.38 7.05
CA MET A 1 14.25 -18.17 5.77
C MET A 1 14.52 -16.76 5.29
N VAL A 2 14.88 -16.53 4.02
CA VAL A 2 15.30 -15.21 3.47
C VAL A 2 14.25 -14.11 3.69
N LEU A 3 12.96 -14.47 3.70
CA LEU A 3 11.85 -13.54 3.91
C LEU A 3 11.81 -12.91 5.31
N SER A 4 12.30 -13.61 6.34
CA SER A 4 12.35 -13.09 7.72
C SER A 4 13.28 -11.89 7.89
N ARG A 5 14.14 -11.61 6.88
CA ARG A 5 15.06 -10.47 6.87
C ARG A 5 14.49 -9.24 6.18
N LEU A 6 13.41 -9.39 5.42
CA LEU A 6 12.75 -8.28 4.75
C LEU A 6 11.59 -7.79 5.61
N ASP A 7 11.54 -6.48 5.81
CA ASP A 7 10.40 -5.82 6.44
C ASP A 7 9.10 -6.25 5.75
N GLU A 8 8.08 -6.55 6.54
CA GLU A 8 6.81 -7.11 6.08
C GLU A 8 6.08 -6.20 5.10
N ARG A 9 6.34 -4.89 5.19
CA ARG A 9 5.74 -3.88 4.33
C ARG A 9 6.66 -3.48 3.17
N ALA A 10 7.87 -4.03 3.09
CA ALA A 10 8.80 -3.71 2.01
C ALA A 10 8.22 -4.15 0.66
N SER A 11 8.22 -3.24 -0.31
CA SER A 11 7.74 -3.50 -1.67
C SER A 11 8.41 -4.74 -2.29
N THR A 12 9.71 -4.94 -2.02
CA THR A 12 10.47 -6.11 -2.48
C THR A 12 9.93 -7.41 -1.88
N ARG A 13 9.55 -7.43 -0.60
CA ARG A 13 8.94 -8.62 0.02
C ARG A 13 7.59 -8.92 -0.61
N LEU A 14 6.74 -7.90 -0.79
CA LEU A 14 5.42 -8.08 -1.40
C LEU A 14 5.46 -8.53 -2.86
N ALA A 15 6.48 -8.11 -3.61
CA ALA A 15 6.72 -8.60 -4.97
C ALA A 15 7.20 -10.06 -4.97
N TYR A 16 8.08 -10.41 -4.04
CA TYR A 16 8.56 -11.78 -3.89
C TYR A 16 7.46 -12.75 -3.43
N GLU A 17 6.62 -12.34 -2.46
CA GLU A 17 5.46 -13.12 -2.02
C GLU A 17 4.48 -13.35 -3.18
N GLN A 18 4.27 -12.35 -4.06
CA GLN A 18 3.46 -12.53 -5.26
C GLN A 18 4.03 -13.61 -6.18
N LEU A 19 5.34 -13.59 -6.42
CA LEU A 19 6.02 -14.61 -7.21
C LEU A 19 5.83 -16.00 -6.61
N LEU A 20 5.96 -16.15 -5.28
CA LEU A 20 5.73 -17.43 -4.61
C LEU A 20 4.29 -17.93 -4.77
N ILE A 21 3.30 -17.04 -4.62
CA ILE A 21 1.88 -17.38 -4.85
C ILE A 21 1.69 -17.91 -6.27
N ASP A 22 2.29 -17.27 -7.27
CA ASP A 22 2.14 -17.66 -8.67
C ASP A 22 2.82 -19.00 -8.95
N CYS A 23 4.00 -19.24 -8.37
CA CYS A 23 4.68 -20.55 -8.42
C CYS A 23 3.85 -21.67 -7.78
N ASP A 24 3.32 -21.46 -6.57
CA ASP A 24 2.50 -22.47 -5.88
C ASP A 24 1.19 -22.75 -6.65
N ARG A 25 0.58 -21.73 -7.27
CA ARG A 25 -0.59 -21.91 -8.16
C ARG A 25 -0.24 -22.72 -9.41
N LEU A 26 0.93 -22.48 -10.01
CA LEU A 26 1.38 -23.27 -11.15
C LEU A 26 1.65 -24.72 -10.76
N ALA A 27 2.31 -24.95 -9.61
CA ALA A 27 2.54 -26.30 -9.09
C ALA A 27 1.22 -27.03 -8.83
N ALA A 28 0.24 -26.38 -8.21
CA ALA A 28 -1.08 -26.94 -8.00
C ALA A 28 -1.78 -27.32 -9.32
N ARG A 29 -1.67 -26.48 -10.36
CA ARG A 29 -2.33 -26.72 -11.65
C ARG A 29 -1.63 -27.76 -12.52
N LEU A 30 -0.30 -27.76 -12.54
CA LEU A 30 0.49 -28.57 -13.47
C LEU A 30 0.88 -29.92 -12.85
N LEU A 31 0.98 -29.99 -11.53
CA LEU A 31 1.48 -31.15 -10.79
C LEU A 31 0.45 -31.73 -9.81
N ASP A 32 -0.78 -31.20 -9.79
CA ASP A 32 -1.84 -31.56 -8.84
C ASP A 32 -1.40 -31.45 -7.36
N ASP A 33 -0.46 -30.53 -7.07
CA ASP A 33 0.04 -30.30 -5.71
C ASP A 33 -0.99 -29.54 -4.87
N VAL A 34 -1.84 -30.30 -4.20
CA VAL A 34 -2.87 -29.78 -3.28
C VAL A 34 -2.26 -28.99 -2.12
N ALA A 35 -1.06 -29.34 -1.67
CA ALA A 35 -0.39 -28.61 -0.60
C ALA A 35 0.09 -27.24 -1.09
N ALA A 36 0.57 -27.14 -2.34
CA ALA A 36 0.89 -25.87 -2.98
C ALA A 36 -0.33 -24.96 -3.09
N ALA A 37 -1.50 -25.50 -3.48
CA ALA A 37 -2.73 -24.72 -3.53
C ALA A 37 -3.06 -24.07 -2.16
N ARG A 38 -2.94 -24.83 -1.07
CA ARG A 38 -3.18 -24.32 0.29
C ARG A 38 -2.17 -23.25 0.68
N ARG A 39 -0.87 -23.46 0.40
CA ARG A 39 0.18 -22.47 0.66
C ARG A 39 -0.06 -21.17 -0.09
N ALA A 40 -0.46 -21.25 -1.37
CA ALA A 40 -0.80 -20.07 -2.18
C ALA A 40 -1.97 -19.29 -1.56
N ASP A 41 -3.02 -19.98 -1.13
CA ASP A 41 -4.19 -19.33 -0.53
C ASP A 41 -3.85 -18.65 0.80
N ASP A 42 -3.09 -19.33 1.67
CA ASP A 42 -2.69 -18.77 2.96
C ASP A 42 -1.78 -17.56 2.80
N LEU A 43 -0.78 -17.65 1.91
CA LEU A 43 0.11 -16.53 1.61
C LEU A 43 -0.65 -15.37 0.96
N ASN A 44 -1.58 -15.66 0.04
CA ASN A 44 -2.40 -14.63 -0.61
C ASN A 44 -3.30 -13.87 0.38
N ARG A 45 -3.89 -14.56 1.38
CA ARG A 45 -4.66 -13.90 2.46
C ARG A 45 -3.77 -12.95 3.24
N HIS A 46 -2.58 -13.40 3.66
CA HIS A 46 -1.63 -12.57 4.39
C HIS A 46 -1.20 -11.34 3.58
N THR A 47 -0.70 -11.52 2.36
CA THR A 47 -0.24 -10.44 1.49
C THR A 47 -1.35 -9.44 1.17
N THR A 48 -2.60 -9.91 1.00
CA THR A 48 -3.77 -9.03 0.76
C THR A 48 -4.05 -8.12 1.96
N LEU A 49 -3.96 -8.64 3.18
CA LEU A 49 -4.13 -7.84 4.40
C LEU A 49 -3.06 -6.75 4.48
N VAL A 50 -1.79 -7.09 4.26
CA VAL A 50 -0.69 -6.12 4.30
C VAL A 50 -0.87 -5.03 3.24
N ARG A 51 -1.17 -5.41 1.99
CA ARG A 51 -1.43 -4.44 0.90
C ARG A 51 -2.60 -3.50 1.22
N THR A 52 -3.65 -4.02 1.86
CA THR A 52 -4.82 -3.22 2.25
C THR A 52 -4.46 -2.18 3.31
N VAL A 53 -3.67 -2.55 4.32
CA VAL A 53 -3.18 -1.61 5.34
C VAL A 53 -2.33 -0.51 4.69
N LEU A 54 -1.40 -0.87 3.80
CA LEU A 54 -0.56 0.10 3.09
C LEU A 54 -1.37 1.05 2.22
N ALA A 55 -2.34 0.53 1.47
CA ALA A 55 -3.24 1.34 0.65
C ALA A 55 -4.04 2.33 1.51
N ARG A 56 -4.56 1.88 2.67
CA ARG A 56 -5.26 2.73 3.62
C ARG A 56 -4.38 3.86 4.15
N GLU A 57 -3.16 3.54 4.56
CA GLU A 57 -2.21 4.55 5.04
C GLU A 57 -1.84 5.56 3.95
N SER A 58 -1.58 5.09 2.72
CA SER A 58 -1.30 5.94 1.57
C SER A 58 -2.45 6.91 1.30
N HIS A 59 -3.67 6.39 1.26
CA HIS A 59 -4.88 7.19 1.07
C HIS A 59 -5.06 8.23 2.19
N GLN A 60 -4.78 7.88 3.44
CA GLN A 60 -4.83 8.83 4.56
C GLN A 60 -3.78 9.95 4.41
N ARG A 61 -2.55 9.64 4.02
CA ARG A 61 -1.51 10.65 3.75
C ARG A 61 -1.92 11.58 2.62
N GLN A 62 -2.43 11.02 1.52
CA GLN A 62 -2.92 11.80 0.38
C GLN A 62 -4.05 12.74 0.79
N ARG A 63 -5.06 12.25 1.53
CA ARG A 63 -6.17 13.08 2.03
C ARG A 63 -5.70 14.21 2.95
N ARG A 64 -4.72 13.96 3.81
CA ARG A 64 -4.12 15.02 4.65
C ARG A 64 -3.41 16.07 3.80
N GLY A 65 -2.66 15.64 2.78
CA GLY A 65 -2.00 16.54 1.84
C GLY A 65 -2.99 17.46 1.12
N VAL A 66 -4.10 16.91 0.60
CA VAL A 66 -5.15 17.71 -0.06
C VAL A 66 -5.77 18.74 0.90
N ARG A 67 -6.10 18.33 2.14
CA ARG A 67 -6.64 19.27 3.14
C ARG A 67 -5.68 20.42 3.44
N LEU A 68 -4.39 20.12 3.59
CA LEU A 68 -3.38 21.15 3.82
C LEU A 68 -3.30 22.14 2.64
N LEU A 69 -3.40 21.65 1.40
CA LEU A 69 -3.42 22.51 0.21
C LEU A 69 -4.67 23.40 0.18
N ASP A 70 -5.83 22.87 0.53
CA ASP A 70 -7.08 23.65 0.61
C ASP A 70 -6.97 24.78 1.65
N GLU A 71 -6.43 24.48 2.84
CA GLU A 71 -6.19 25.47 3.88
C GLU A 71 -5.22 26.58 3.43
N GLN A 72 -4.13 26.22 2.73
CA GLN A 72 -3.19 27.19 2.20
C GLN A 72 -3.83 28.06 1.11
N ARG A 73 -4.65 27.46 0.25
CA ARG A 73 -5.41 28.18 -0.78
C ARG A 73 -6.36 29.19 -0.15
N GLU A 74 -7.09 28.82 0.90
CA GLU A 74 -7.96 29.74 1.62
C GLU A 74 -7.16 30.91 2.24
N ARG A 75 -6.04 30.62 2.91
CA ARG A 75 -5.19 31.67 3.51
C ARG A 75 -4.68 32.65 2.46
N PHE A 76 -4.22 32.15 1.32
CA PHE A 76 -3.77 32.99 0.21
C PHE A 76 -4.91 33.87 -0.33
N GLN A 77 -6.10 33.30 -0.53
CA GLN A 77 -7.27 34.06 -0.98
C GLN A 77 -7.68 35.14 0.02
N ARG A 78 -7.64 34.85 1.34
CA ARG A 78 -7.90 35.85 2.38
C ARG A 78 -6.92 37.02 2.29
N ARG A 79 -5.62 36.76 2.16
CA ARG A 79 -4.59 37.82 1.98
C ARG A 79 -4.82 38.66 0.72
N ARG A 80 -5.34 38.08 -0.35
CA ARG A 80 -5.68 38.84 -1.58
C ARG A 80 -6.92 39.69 -1.43
N ARG A 81 -7.91 39.23 -0.66
CA ARG A 81 -9.18 39.95 -0.44
C ARG A 81 -9.05 41.07 0.58
N ASP A 82 -8.16 40.89 1.55
CA ASP A 82 -7.84 41.88 2.57
C ASP A 82 -6.33 42.12 2.55
N PRO A 83 -5.83 42.98 1.64
CA PRO A 83 -4.38 43.23 1.47
C PRO A 83 -3.70 43.77 2.72
N GLY A 84 -4.46 44.12 3.77
CA GLY A 84 -4.02 44.96 4.86
C GLY A 84 -3.78 46.37 4.33
N THR A 85 -4.46 47.35 4.91
CA THR A 85 -4.02 48.75 4.76
C THR A 85 -2.56 48.81 5.22
N PRO A 86 -1.63 49.34 4.39
CA PRO A 86 -0.24 49.46 4.81
C PRO A 86 -0.18 50.30 6.09
N ARG A 87 0.55 49.82 7.10
CA ARG A 87 0.97 50.64 8.25
C ARG A 87 2.33 51.23 7.96
#